data_AF-A0A9X6AHU5-F1
#
_entry.id   AF-A0A9X6AHU5-F1
#
_cell.length_a   1.000
_cell.length_b   1.000
_cell.length_c   1.000
_cell.angle_alpha   90.00
_cell.angle_beta   90.00
_cell.angle_gamma   90.00
#
_symmetry.space_group_name_H-M   'P 1'
#
loop_
_entity.id
_entity.type
_entity.pdbx_description
1 polymer ?
#
loop_
_entity_poly.entity_id
_entity_poly.type
_entity_poly.pdbx_seq_one_letter_code
_entity_poly.pdbx_strand_id
1 'polypeptide(L)'
;NLEKHGFVEVAEVQRQGNRPERTLYGITDAGRAEATEWLSDLLAVPAEEYPIFEAALSLMGVLHPDEVARLLGERLNMLEVRAASLRGGLEKLYETLPRLFLIESEFKLHMIEAEAAWVRGFLAEVTAGTFPGVREWRSFSETGEVPEEYLQLEAGEVERP
;
A
#
# COMPACT_ATOMS: atom_id res chain seq x y z
N ASN A 1 3.30 -18.93 21.89
CA ASN A 1 3.60 -17.72 22.68
C ASN A 1 2.40 -17.25 23.51
N LEU A 2 1.19 -17.13 22.97
CA LEU A 2 0.03 -16.60 23.73
C LEU A 2 -0.29 -17.32 25.05
N GLU A 3 -0.32 -18.66 25.07
CA GLU A 3 -0.56 -19.44 26.30
C GLU A 3 0.57 -19.27 27.32
N LYS A 4 1.82 -19.26 26.85
CA LYS A 4 3.01 -19.02 27.71
C LYS A 4 2.97 -17.62 28.36
N HIS A 5 2.34 -16.64 27.71
CA HIS A 5 2.15 -15.30 28.24
C HIS A 5 0.82 -15.13 29.00
N GLY A 6 0.03 -16.18 29.15
CA GLY A 6 -1.23 -16.15 29.89
C GLY A 6 -2.37 -15.39 29.20
N PHE A 7 -2.25 -15.07 27.91
CA PHE A 7 -3.29 -14.37 27.15
C PHE A 7 -4.41 -15.30 26.66
N VAL A 8 -4.10 -16.58 26.56
CA VAL A 8 -5.08 -17.63 26.28
C VAL A 8 -4.83 -18.81 27.22
N GLU A 9 -5.87 -19.57 27.50
CA GLU A 9 -5.82 -20.77 28.33
C GLU A 9 -6.58 -21.92 27.68
N VAL A 10 -6.31 -23.16 28.08
CA VAL A 10 -7.08 -24.32 27.63
C VAL A 10 -8.48 -24.23 28.21
N ALA A 11 -9.46 -23.95 27.36
CA ALA A 11 -10.86 -23.89 27.73
C ALA A 11 -11.51 -25.28 27.72
N GLU A 12 -11.15 -26.12 26.75
CA GLU A 12 -11.69 -27.48 26.64
C GLU A 12 -10.74 -28.39 25.84
N VAL A 13 -10.73 -29.69 26.15
CA VAL A 13 -10.10 -30.71 25.30
C VAL A 13 -11.19 -31.65 24.81
N GLN A 14 -11.46 -31.61 23.51
CA GLN A 14 -12.50 -32.40 22.87
C GLN A 14 -11.92 -33.61 22.14
N ARG A 15 -12.55 -34.78 22.32
CA ARG A 15 -12.28 -35.99 21.54
C ARG A 15 -13.59 -36.57 21.02
N GLN A 16 -13.80 -36.50 19.70
CA GLN A 16 -15.01 -37.05 19.09
C GLN A 16 -14.71 -38.37 18.39
N GLY A 17 -15.10 -39.48 19.03
CA GLY A 17 -14.91 -40.83 18.50
C GLY A 17 -13.43 -41.18 18.32
N ASN A 18 -13.08 -41.76 17.16
CA ASN A 18 -11.71 -42.17 16.85
C ASN A 18 -10.84 -41.05 16.23
N ARG A 19 -11.23 -39.78 16.39
CA ARG A 19 -10.44 -38.63 15.90
C ARG A 19 -9.42 -38.16 16.94
N PRO A 20 -8.35 -37.47 16.50
CA PRO A 20 -7.40 -36.84 17.40
C PRO A 20 -8.07 -35.80 18.32
N GLU A 21 -7.50 -35.65 19.51
CA GLU A 21 -7.91 -34.63 20.48
C GLU A 21 -7.72 -33.22 19.91
N ARG A 22 -8.68 -32.33 20.19
CA ARG A 22 -8.64 -30.92 19.84
C ARG A 22 -8.68 -30.10 21.12
N THR A 23 -7.67 -29.27 21.32
CA THR A 23 -7.63 -28.28 22.40
C THR A 23 -8.30 -26.99 21.94
N LEU A 24 -9.38 -26.60 22.60
CA LEU A 24 -10.00 -25.29 22.45
C LEU A 24 -9.34 -24.32 23.43
N TYR A 25 -8.92 -23.17 22.92
CA TYR A 25 -8.33 -22.10 23.73
C TYR A 25 -9.34 -20.99 23.93
N GLY A 26 -9.45 -20.51 25.17
CA GLY A 26 -10.22 -19.34 25.56
C GLY A 26 -9.30 -18.15 25.79
N ILE A 27 -9.75 -16.94 25.43
CA ILE A 27 -9.04 -15.70 25.79
C ILE A 27 -9.24 -15.41 27.27
N THR A 28 -8.16 -15.10 27.98
CA THR A 28 -8.19 -14.71 29.40
C THR A 28 -8.52 -13.22 29.55
N ASP A 29 -8.79 -12.76 30.77
CA ASP A 29 -8.95 -11.32 31.04
C ASP A 29 -7.69 -10.53 30.70
N ALA A 30 -6.51 -11.09 31.01
CA ALA A 30 -5.22 -10.51 30.62
C ALA A 30 -5.09 -10.42 29.08
N GLY A 31 -5.50 -11.46 28.35
CA GLY A 31 -5.52 -11.44 26.89
C GLY A 31 -6.47 -10.40 26.30
N ARG A 32 -7.63 -10.15 26.94
CA ARG A 32 -8.57 -9.09 26.50
C ARG A 32 -7.99 -7.69 26.73
N ALA A 33 -7.35 -7.47 27.88
CA ALA A 33 -6.70 -6.20 28.18
C ALA A 33 -5.58 -5.92 27.17
N GLU A 34 -4.69 -6.90 26.97
CA GLU A 34 -3.59 -6.82 26.00
C GLU A 34 -4.11 -6.53 24.57
N ALA A 35 -5.15 -7.25 24.12
CA ALA A 35 -5.71 -7.04 22.79
C ALA A 35 -6.26 -5.62 22.59
N THR A 36 -6.83 -5.03 23.66
CA THR A 36 -7.38 -3.67 23.60
C THR A 36 -6.28 -2.61 23.62
N GLU A 37 -5.25 -2.81 24.45
CA GLU A 37 -4.07 -1.94 24.49
C GLU A 37 -3.34 -1.95 23.15
N TRP A 38 -3.04 -3.14 22.64
CA TRP A 38 -2.37 -3.28 21.35
C TRP A 38 -3.18 -2.69 20.18
N LEU A 39 -4.50 -2.88 20.15
CA LEU A 39 -5.35 -2.24 19.14
C LEU A 39 -5.34 -0.71 19.27
N SER A 40 -5.32 -0.20 20.50
CA SER A 40 -5.25 1.24 20.74
C SER A 40 -3.94 1.82 20.20
N ASP A 41 -2.82 1.14 20.40
CA ASP A 41 -1.52 1.54 19.86
C ASP A 41 -1.52 1.54 18.33
N LEU A 42 -2.06 0.49 17.69
CA LEU A 42 -2.15 0.41 16.23
C LEU A 42 -3.02 1.54 15.62
N LEU A 43 -4.06 1.98 16.33
CA LEU A 43 -4.91 3.07 15.88
C LEU A 43 -4.28 4.45 16.12
N ALA A 44 -3.50 4.61 17.20
CA ALA A 44 -2.95 5.89 17.62
C ALA A 44 -1.59 6.19 16.99
N VAL A 45 -0.76 5.17 16.77
CA VAL A 45 0.63 5.31 16.33
C VAL A 45 0.75 4.75 14.90
N PRO A 46 1.01 5.60 13.90
CA PRO A 46 1.29 5.14 12.55
C PRO A 46 2.48 4.18 12.56
N ALA A 47 2.29 2.98 12.01
CA ALA A 47 3.38 2.06 11.76
C ALA A 47 4.13 2.47 10.48
N GLU A 48 5.42 2.15 10.43
CA GLU A 48 6.16 2.24 9.17
C GLU A 48 5.66 1.15 8.23
N GLU A 49 5.03 1.56 7.13
CA GLU A 49 4.59 0.67 6.06
C GLU A 49 5.64 0.64 4.96
N TYR A 50 5.77 -0.49 4.26
CA TYR A 50 6.72 -0.65 3.14
C TYR A 50 5.96 -1.01 1.85
N PRO A 51 5.25 -0.05 1.20
CA PRO A 51 4.54 -0.32 -0.03
C PRO A 51 5.51 -0.68 -1.16
N ILE A 52 5.30 -1.82 -1.81
CA ILE A 52 6.15 -2.30 -2.91
C ILE A 52 6.18 -1.30 -4.08
N PHE A 53 5.11 -0.51 -4.27
CA PHE A 53 5.07 0.50 -5.32
C PHE A 53 6.05 1.64 -5.09
N GLU A 54 6.28 2.06 -3.84
CA GLU A 54 7.31 3.07 -3.52
C GLU A 54 8.71 2.57 -3.88
N ALA A 55 8.98 1.28 -3.61
CA ALA A 55 10.23 0.66 -4.04
C ALA A 55 10.38 0.69 -5.57
N ALA A 56 9.31 0.42 -6.33
CA ALA A 56 9.32 0.52 -7.78
C ALA A 56 9.58 1.97 -8.27
N LEU A 57 8.95 2.96 -7.64
CA LEU A 57 9.17 4.38 -7.95
C LEU A 57 10.62 4.81 -7.67
N SER A 58 11.22 4.32 -6.58
CA SER A 58 12.61 4.64 -6.25
C SER A 58 13.63 4.15 -7.28
N LEU A 59 13.27 3.16 -8.09
CA LEU A 59 14.15 2.54 -9.09
C LEU A 59 13.66 2.73 -10.54
N MET A 60 12.57 3.49 -10.75
CA MET A 60 11.94 3.60 -12.08
C MET A 60 12.83 4.26 -13.14
N GLY A 61 13.81 5.08 -12.72
CA GLY A 61 14.75 5.77 -13.62
C GLY A 61 15.64 4.82 -14.44
N VAL A 62 15.70 3.54 -14.09
CA VAL A 62 16.37 2.50 -14.89
C VAL A 62 15.62 2.21 -16.20
N LEU A 63 14.32 2.49 -16.25
CA LEU A 63 13.49 2.30 -17.44
C LEU A 63 13.45 3.57 -18.29
N HIS A 64 13.13 3.41 -19.57
CA HIS A 64 12.85 4.53 -20.45
C HIS A 64 11.54 5.25 -20.02
N PRO A 65 11.44 6.59 -20.08
CA PRO A 65 10.25 7.33 -19.63
C PRO A 65 8.94 6.90 -20.29
N ASP A 66 8.97 6.55 -21.59
CA ASP A 66 7.77 6.04 -22.28
C ASP A 66 7.31 4.68 -21.75
N GLU A 67 8.26 3.85 -21.33
CA GLU A 67 7.94 2.53 -20.76
C GLU A 67 7.35 2.71 -19.37
N VAL A 68 7.88 3.63 -18.57
CA VAL A 68 7.27 4.02 -17.28
C VAL A 68 5.85 4.55 -17.50
N ALA A 69 5.65 5.45 -18.48
CA ALA A 69 4.32 5.98 -18.81
C ALA A 69 3.34 4.85 -19.19
N ARG A 70 3.75 3.91 -20.04
CA ARG A 70 2.92 2.75 -20.42
C ARG A 70 2.54 1.90 -19.20
N LEU A 71 3.51 1.53 -18.36
CA LEU A 71 3.29 0.71 -17.17
C LEU A 71 2.41 1.41 -16.12
N LEU A 72 2.59 2.72 -15.93
CA LEU A 72 1.74 3.53 -15.06
C LEU A 72 0.31 3.63 -15.61
N GLY A 73 0.13 3.71 -16.93
CA GLY A 73 -1.19 3.65 -17.56
C GLY A 73 -1.91 2.32 -17.30
N GLU A 74 -1.21 1.20 -17.43
CA GLU A 74 -1.74 -0.13 -17.07
C GLU A 74 -2.11 -0.21 -15.58
N ARG A 75 -1.24 0.31 -14.71
CA ARG A 75 -1.51 0.38 -13.27
C ARG A 75 -2.74 1.23 -12.96
N LEU A 76 -2.86 2.42 -13.55
CA LEU A 76 -3.98 3.32 -13.35
C LEU A 76 -5.30 2.64 -13.70
N ASN A 77 -5.37 1.98 -14.85
CA ASN A 77 -6.55 1.22 -15.27
C ASN A 77 -6.94 0.16 -14.23
N MET A 78 -5.97 -0.59 -13.70
CA MET A 78 -6.24 -1.58 -12.66
C MET A 78 -6.75 -0.95 -11.36
N LEU A 79 -6.18 0.18 -10.94
CA LEU A 79 -6.61 0.90 -9.74
C LEU A 79 -8.04 1.44 -9.89
N GLU A 80 -8.37 2.02 -11.04
CA GLU A 80 -9.72 2.56 -11.32
C GLU A 80 -10.78 1.46 -11.33
N VAL A 81 -10.49 0.31 -11.95
CA VAL A 81 -11.39 -0.87 -11.92
C VAL A 81 -11.59 -1.38 -10.49
N ARG A 82 -10.52 -1.45 -9.70
CA ARG A 82 -10.60 -1.88 -8.29
C ARG A 82 -11.41 -0.91 -7.45
N ALA A 83 -11.18 0.40 -7.60
CA ALA A 83 -11.92 1.43 -6.90
C ALA A 83 -13.41 1.39 -7.25
N ALA A 84 -13.74 1.30 -8.55
CA ALA A 84 -15.13 1.20 -9.01
C ALA A 84 -15.85 -0.05 -8.46
N SER A 85 -15.16 -1.19 -8.47
CA SER A 85 -15.71 -2.45 -7.94
C SER A 85 -15.97 -2.37 -6.44
N LEU A 86 -15.01 -1.83 -5.67
CA LEU A 86 -15.13 -1.70 -4.22
C LEU A 86 -16.22 -0.68 -3.83
N ARG A 87 -16.30 0.44 -4.55
CA ARG A 87 -17.34 1.45 -4.36
C ARG A 87 -18.74 0.87 -4.57
N GLY A 88 -18.96 0.18 -5.69
CA GLY A 88 -20.25 -0.46 -5.97
C GLY A 88 -20.61 -1.56 -4.95
N GLY A 89 -19.61 -2.30 -4.47
CA GLY A 89 -19.80 -3.28 -3.39
C GLY A 89 -20.20 -2.61 -2.06
N LEU A 90 -19.51 -1.54 -1.67
CA LEU A 90 -19.82 -0.76 -0.47
C LEU A 90 -21.24 -0.18 -0.51
N GLU A 91 -21.64 0.43 -1.63
CA GLU A 91 -22.99 0.97 -1.83
C GLU A 91 -24.08 -0.06 -1.51
N LYS A 92 -23.90 -1.31 -1.96
CA LYS A 92 -24.82 -2.41 -1.67
C LYS A 92 -24.77 -2.87 -0.22
N LEU A 93 -23.58 -2.93 0.37
CA LEU A 93 -23.40 -3.41 1.74
C LEU A 93 -23.96 -2.41 2.77
N TYR A 94 -23.93 -1.11 2.50
CA TYR A 94 -24.58 -0.11 3.36
C TYR A 94 -26.08 -0.34 3.54
N GLU A 95 -26.74 -1.01 2.60
CA GLU A 95 -28.17 -1.35 2.71
C GLU A 95 -28.44 -2.45 3.76
N THR A 96 -27.43 -3.24 4.13
CA THR A 96 -27.59 -4.47 4.94
C THR A 96 -26.69 -4.56 6.17
N LEU A 97 -25.61 -3.78 6.24
CA LEU A 97 -24.64 -3.82 7.32
C LEU A 97 -24.43 -2.43 7.94
N PRO A 98 -24.33 -2.35 9.29
CA PRO A 98 -23.84 -1.15 9.95
C PRO A 98 -22.46 -0.74 9.44
N ARG A 99 -22.27 0.57 9.23
CA ARG A 99 -21.01 1.16 8.75
C ARG A 99 -19.77 0.69 9.50
N LEU A 100 -19.89 0.44 10.82
CA LEU A 100 -18.78 -0.03 11.65
C LEU A 100 -18.08 -1.26 11.06
N PHE A 101 -18.83 -2.18 10.44
CA PHE A 101 -18.28 -3.39 9.82
C PHE A 101 -17.71 -3.17 8.41
N LEU A 102 -17.79 -1.94 7.89
CA LEU A 102 -17.36 -1.56 6.55
C LEU A 102 -16.17 -0.59 6.56
N ILE A 103 -15.74 -0.09 7.74
CA ILE A 103 -14.70 0.94 7.88
C ILE A 103 -13.39 0.55 7.19
N GLU A 104 -12.96 -0.71 7.31
CA GLU A 104 -11.73 -1.18 6.65
C GLU A 104 -11.84 -1.10 5.11
N SER A 105 -13.03 -1.41 4.57
CA SER A 105 -13.28 -1.34 3.13
C SER A 105 -13.41 0.10 2.64
N GLU A 106 -14.00 0.99 3.44
CA GLU A 106 -14.01 2.45 3.19
C GLU A 106 -12.58 2.99 3.12
N PHE A 107 -11.75 2.70 4.12
CA PHE A 107 -10.36 3.12 4.16
C PHE A 107 -9.60 2.62 2.93
N LYS A 108 -9.73 1.33 2.61
CA LYS A 108 -9.10 0.74 1.43
C LYS A 108 -9.51 1.42 0.12
N LEU A 109 -10.79 1.77 -0.03
CA LEU A 109 -11.26 2.52 -1.21
C LEU A 109 -10.55 3.86 -1.31
N HIS A 110 -10.49 4.62 -0.21
CA HIS A 110 -9.82 5.92 -0.19
C HIS A 110 -8.33 5.82 -0.56
N MET A 111 -7.63 4.79 -0.06
CA MET A 111 -6.21 4.59 -0.40
C MET A 111 -6.00 4.27 -1.87
N ILE A 112 -6.85 3.42 -2.47
CA ILE A 112 -6.79 3.10 -3.91
C ILE A 112 -7.08 4.34 -4.76
N GLU A 113 -8.08 5.14 -4.37
CA GLU A 113 -8.44 6.37 -5.08
C GLU A 113 -7.34 7.43 -5.00
N ALA A 114 -6.71 7.57 -3.84
CA ALA A 114 -5.58 8.46 -3.64
C ALA A 114 -4.39 8.05 -4.53
N GLU A 115 -4.04 6.76 -4.54
CA GLU A 115 -2.98 6.25 -5.41
C GLU A 115 -3.32 6.47 -6.89
N ALA A 116 -4.55 6.17 -7.31
CA ALA A 116 -4.99 6.39 -8.69
C ALA A 116 -4.92 7.88 -9.09
N ALA A 117 -5.31 8.78 -8.19
CA ALA A 117 -5.23 10.21 -8.43
C ALA A 117 -3.79 10.68 -8.61
N TRP A 118 -2.88 10.22 -7.75
CA TRP A 118 -1.46 10.54 -7.84
C TRP A 118 -0.83 9.98 -9.12
N VAL A 119 -1.05 8.70 -9.42
CA VAL A 119 -0.53 8.04 -10.64
C VAL A 119 -1.02 8.75 -11.89
N ARG A 120 -2.30 9.16 -11.93
CA ARG A 120 -2.86 9.91 -13.06
C ARG A 120 -2.15 11.25 -13.28
N GLY A 121 -1.89 11.99 -12.19
CA GLY A 121 -1.16 13.26 -12.26
C GLY A 121 0.27 13.07 -12.77
N PHE A 122 1.01 12.16 -12.15
CA PHE A 122 2.39 11.88 -12.53
C PHE A 122 2.50 11.37 -13.98
N LEU A 123 1.63 10.45 -14.39
CA LEU A 123 1.57 9.95 -15.76
C LEU A 123 1.33 11.08 -16.77
N ALA A 124 0.45 12.03 -16.44
CA ALA A 124 0.17 13.18 -17.31
C ALA A 124 1.42 14.05 -17.48
N GLU A 125 2.18 14.31 -16.41
CA GLU A 125 3.41 15.10 -16.47
C GLU A 125 4.49 14.42 -17.31
N VAL A 126 4.69 13.11 -17.13
CA VAL A 126 5.68 12.32 -17.90
C VAL A 126 5.30 12.29 -19.38
N THR A 127 4.02 12.03 -19.68
CA THR A 127 3.52 11.93 -21.06
C THR A 127 3.54 13.28 -21.78
N ALA A 128 3.21 14.36 -21.07
CA ALA A 128 3.24 15.72 -21.62
C ALA A 128 4.66 16.29 -21.73
N GLY A 129 5.66 15.62 -21.15
CA GLY A 129 7.03 16.12 -21.09
C GLY A 129 7.21 17.32 -20.16
N THR A 130 6.27 17.55 -19.24
CA THR A 130 6.31 18.68 -18.29
C THR A 130 6.97 18.31 -16.96
N PHE A 131 7.17 17.01 -16.70
CA PHE A 131 7.96 16.57 -15.55
C PHE A 131 9.41 17.07 -15.66
N PRO A 132 9.94 17.81 -14.67
CA PRO A 132 11.32 18.30 -14.71
C PRO A 132 12.32 17.13 -14.86
N GLY A 133 13.27 17.26 -15.78
CA GLY A 133 14.28 16.21 -16.03
C GLY A 133 13.83 15.10 -17.00
N VAL A 134 12.57 15.08 -17.47
CA VAL A 134 12.08 13.98 -18.32
C VAL A 134 12.73 13.93 -19.70
N ARG A 135 13.18 15.08 -20.24
CA ARG A 135 13.88 15.12 -21.53
C ARG A 135 15.30 14.59 -21.40
N GLU A 136 15.97 14.98 -20.32
CA GLU A 136 17.31 14.58 -19.95
C GLU A 136 17.33 13.07 -19.62
N TRP A 137 16.34 12.59 -18.87
CA TRP A 137 16.10 11.17 -18.62
C TRP A 137 15.87 10.38 -19.91
N ARG A 138 15.07 10.91 -20.85
CA ARG A 138 14.86 10.29 -22.17
C ARG A 138 16.17 10.20 -22.95
N SER A 139 16.90 11.31 -23.06
CA SER A 139 18.18 11.37 -23.75
C SER A 139 19.19 10.38 -23.17
N PHE A 140 19.31 10.32 -21.84
CA PHE A 140 20.16 9.34 -21.16
C PHE A 140 19.75 7.90 -21.50
N SER A 141 18.45 7.61 -21.49
CA SER A 141 17.93 6.26 -21.75
C SER A 141 18.12 5.82 -23.20
N GLU A 142 18.12 6.75 -24.16
CA GLU A 142 18.32 6.48 -25.59
C GLU A 142 19.80 6.40 -25.99
N THR A 143 20.66 7.19 -25.34
CA THR A 143 22.08 7.36 -25.74
C THR A 143 23.08 6.67 -24.81
N GLY A 144 22.72 6.46 -23.54
CA GLY A 144 23.63 6.04 -22.48
C GLY A 144 24.59 7.13 -21.99
N GLU A 145 24.54 8.34 -22.56
CA GLU A 145 25.39 9.47 -22.17
C GLU A 145 24.73 10.25 -21.03
N VAL A 146 25.45 10.42 -19.92
CA VAL A 146 24.95 11.14 -18.75
C VAL A 146 24.71 12.62 -19.12
N PRO A 147 23.47 13.14 -18.99
CA PRO A 147 23.16 14.54 -19.24
C PRO A 147 24.03 15.48 -18.40
N GLU A 148 24.43 16.61 -18.99
CA GLU A 148 25.32 17.58 -18.35
C GLU A 148 24.70 18.16 -17.07
N GLU A 149 23.37 18.30 -17.03
CA GLU A 149 22.60 18.71 -15.86
C GLU A 149 22.77 17.75 -14.67
N TYR A 150 22.93 16.44 -14.92
CA TYR A 150 23.15 15.45 -13.86
C TYR A 150 24.58 15.51 -13.33
N LEU A 151 25.55 15.78 -14.20
CA LEU A 151 26.95 15.97 -13.80
C LEU A 151 27.13 17.23 -12.93
N GLN A 152 26.41 18.31 -13.24
CA GLN A 152 26.42 19.55 -12.45
C GLN A 152 25.79 19.37 -11.06
N LEU A 153 24.77 18.50 -10.94
CA LEU A 153 24.18 18.12 -9.66
C LEU A 153 25.16 17.32 -8.79
N GLU A 154 25.91 16.37 -9.37
CA GLU A 154 26.97 15.64 -8.65
C GLU A 154 28.13 16.56 -8.22
N ALA A 155 28.47 17.56 -9.04
CA ALA A 155 29.49 18.55 -8.73
C ALA A 155 29.05 19.61 -7.69
N GLY A 156 27.76 19.67 -7.33
CA GLY A 156 27.21 20.62 -6.37
C GLY A 156 27.05 22.05 -6.91
N GLU A 157 27.05 22.24 -8.22
CA GLU A 157 27.09 23.57 -8.87
C GLU A 157 25.72 24.13 -9.31
N VAL A 158 24.61 23.52 -8.90
CA VAL A 158 23.29 24.07 -9.22
C VAL A 158 22.95 25.24 -8.29
N GLU A 159 23.19 26.47 -8.77
CA GLU A 159 22.57 27.69 -8.22
C GLU A 159 21.05 27.49 -8.20
N ARG A 160 20.47 27.42 -7.00
CA ARG A 160 19.01 27.34 -6.85
C ARG A 160 18.40 28.69 -7.27
N PRO A 161 17.32 28.69 -8.07
CA PRO A 161 16.57 29.90 -8.39
C PRO A 161 15.85 30.49 -7.16
#